data_AF-A0A165G3C2-F1
#
_entry.id   AF-A0A165G3C2-F1
#
_cell.length_a   1.000
_cell.length_b   1.000
_cell.length_c   1.000
_cell.angle_alpha   90.00
_cell.angle_beta   90.00
_cell.angle_gamma   90.00
#
_symmetry.space_group_name_H-M   'P 1'
#
loop_
_entity.id
_entity.type
_entity.pdbx_description
1 polymer ?
#
loop_
_entity_poly.entity_id
_entity_poly.type
_entity_poly.pdbx_seq_one_letter_code
_entity_poly.pdbx_strand_id
1 'polypeptide(L)'
;MPRRPIRPRTRTLRVVNQAPGCAICLDDVAQGEEEVLQPCGHRFCRDCLKMHVSQTLEAGKLPIACPSCQADSSEDPASVSREVATKLGLTAPQSTRWDELDLAHFSIEIECRKCKRSAHVDKAQYQSTNLIVCPLPGCFHQWCKTCSKTVAYGTKHDCEGLEELRTLMRQQGWKPCPTCKTNTEKLNGCNHITCTAPGCHTHWCYACGGIIALNPRGPREQHAAVERHFSATCRLFGSPRDILYPPAVADGFERFGRPMALPPMRRPLQHRRGAMVFEM
;
A
#
# COMPACT_ATOMS: atom_id res chain seq x y z
N MET A 1 -41.21 -64.09 -35.96
CA MET A 1 -40.34 -63.29 -35.08
C MET A 1 -41.22 -62.39 -34.22
N PRO A 2 -41.39 -62.63 -32.91
CA PRO A 2 -42.28 -61.83 -32.07
C PRO A 2 -41.59 -60.53 -31.66
N ARG A 3 -42.33 -59.41 -31.68
CA ARG A 3 -41.85 -58.08 -31.27
C ARG A 3 -41.71 -58.04 -29.73
N ARG A 4 -40.52 -57.71 -29.23
CA ARG A 4 -40.25 -57.52 -27.79
C ARG A 4 -41.00 -56.30 -27.24
N PRO A 5 -41.55 -56.36 -26.02
CA PRO A 5 -42.21 -55.23 -25.40
C PRO A 5 -41.19 -54.20 -24.87
N ILE A 6 -41.43 -52.93 -25.16
CA ILE A 6 -40.64 -51.79 -24.68
C ILE A 6 -41.05 -51.52 -23.23
N ARG A 7 -40.13 -51.72 -22.28
CA ARG A 7 -40.34 -51.39 -20.87
C ARG A 7 -40.26 -49.86 -20.67
N PRO A 8 -41.18 -49.24 -19.92
CA PRO A 8 -41.07 -47.83 -19.59
C PRO A 8 -39.87 -47.61 -18.66
N ARG A 9 -38.94 -46.73 -19.06
CA ARG A 9 -37.84 -46.27 -18.20
C ARG A 9 -38.42 -45.27 -17.20
N THR A 10 -38.75 -45.72 -16.00
CA THR A 10 -38.98 -44.84 -14.86
C THR A 10 -37.67 -44.11 -14.53
N ARG A 11 -37.59 -42.85 -14.94
CA ARG A 11 -36.47 -41.97 -14.67
C ARG A 11 -36.68 -41.41 -13.26
N THR A 12 -36.13 -42.10 -12.26
CA THR A 12 -36.05 -41.57 -10.90
C THR A 12 -35.17 -40.32 -10.93
N LEU A 13 -35.77 -39.16 -10.69
CA LEU A 13 -35.05 -37.92 -10.45
C LEU A 13 -34.30 -38.09 -9.13
N ARG A 14 -32.98 -38.28 -9.20
CA ARG A 14 -32.11 -38.14 -8.04
C ARG A 14 -32.14 -36.67 -7.62
N VAL A 15 -32.66 -36.41 -6.43
CA VAL A 15 -32.41 -35.14 -5.74
C VAL A 15 -30.91 -35.12 -5.47
N VAL A 16 -30.17 -34.33 -6.26
CA VAL A 16 -28.75 -34.07 -5.99
C VAL A 16 -28.75 -33.17 -4.76
N ASN A 17 -28.47 -33.77 -3.60
CA ASN A 17 -28.19 -33.02 -2.39
C ASN A 17 -26.86 -32.30 -2.65
N GLN A 18 -26.92 -31.05 -3.12
CA GLN A 18 -25.73 -30.22 -3.30
C GLN A 18 -25.20 -29.88 -1.92
N ALA A 19 -24.30 -30.70 -1.38
CA ALA A 19 -23.50 -30.31 -0.23
C ALA A 19 -22.69 -29.08 -0.67
N PRO A 20 -22.72 -27.96 0.07
CA PRO A 20 -21.93 -26.80 -0.30
C PRO A 20 -20.45 -27.11 -0.06
N GLY A 21 -19.70 -27.35 -1.14
CA GLY A 21 -18.27 -27.66 -1.09
C GLY A 21 -17.40 -26.49 -0.63
N CYS A 22 -16.14 -26.79 -0.30
CA CYS A 22 -15.15 -25.81 0.10
C CYS A 22 -14.83 -24.82 -1.04
N ALA A 23 -14.88 -23.51 -0.77
CA ALA A 23 -14.62 -22.50 -1.81
C ALA A 23 -13.15 -22.42 -2.28
N ILE A 24 -12.22 -23.13 -1.64
CA ILE A 24 -10.79 -23.17 -2.01
C ILE A 24 -10.45 -24.43 -2.80
N CYS A 25 -10.69 -25.62 -2.23
CA CYS A 25 -10.33 -26.89 -2.88
C CYS A 25 -11.45 -27.48 -3.74
N LEU A 26 -12.67 -26.93 -3.64
CA LEU A 26 -13.88 -27.41 -4.32
C LEU A 26 -14.31 -28.83 -3.92
N ASP A 27 -13.74 -29.39 -2.86
CA ASP A 27 -14.12 -30.69 -2.32
C ASP A 27 -15.39 -30.60 -1.47
N ASP A 28 -16.15 -31.69 -1.45
CA ASP A 28 -17.32 -31.87 -0.57
C ASP A 28 -16.87 -31.86 0.89
N VAL A 29 -17.44 -30.96 1.68
CA VAL A 29 -17.20 -30.91 3.12
C VAL A 29 -18.38 -31.58 3.84
N ALA A 30 -18.09 -32.50 4.74
CA ALA A 30 -19.13 -33.15 5.53
C ALA A 30 -19.83 -32.11 6.44
N GLN A 31 -21.15 -32.26 6.62
CA GLN A 31 -21.91 -31.40 7.53
C GLN A 31 -21.29 -31.45 8.94
N GLY A 32 -20.84 -30.30 9.44
CA GLY A 32 -20.21 -30.17 10.77
C GLY A 32 -18.68 -30.10 10.76
N GLU A 33 -18.03 -30.35 9.61
CA GLU A 33 -16.58 -30.16 9.43
C GLU A 33 -16.24 -28.88 8.63
N GLU A 34 -17.26 -28.14 8.22
CA GLU A 34 -17.15 -26.86 7.50
C GLU A 34 -16.97 -25.69 8.45
N GLU A 35 -16.03 -24.81 8.10
CA GLU A 35 -15.81 -23.54 8.78
C GLU A 35 -16.48 -22.44 7.96
N VAL A 36 -17.50 -21.80 8.54
CA VAL A 36 -18.27 -20.73 7.90
C VAL A 36 -17.86 -19.39 8.48
N LEU A 37 -17.25 -18.54 7.65
CA LEU A 37 -16.84 -17.20 8.07
C LEU A 37 -18.04 -16.27 8.12
N GLN A 38 -18.19 -15.54 9.23
CA GLN A 38 -19.21 -14.52 9.41
C GLN A 38 -18.58 -13.13 9.32
N PRO A 39 -19.26 -12.11 8.77
CA PRO A 39 -20.65 -12.14 8.28
C PRO A 39 -20.81 -12.60 6.81
N CYS A 40 -19.74 -12.90 6.08
CA CYS A 40 -19.82 -13.15 4.63
C CYS A 40 -20.48 -14.49 4.24
N GLY A 41 -20.57 -15.46 5.15
CA GLY A 41 -21.21 -16.76 4.90
C GLY A 41 -20.42 -17.74 4.04
N HIS A 42 -19.17 -17.41 3.67
CA HIS A 42 -18.32 -18.29 2.87
C HIS A 42 -17.84 -19.50 3.66
N ARG A 43 -17.81 -20.67 3.01
CA ARG A 43 -17.53 -21.97 3.62
C ARG A 43 -16.20 -22.54 3.15
N PHE A 44 -15.44 -23.10 4.09
CA PHE A 44 -14.14 -23.67 3.82
C PHE A 44 -13.94 -24.98 4.57
N CYS A 45 -13.16 -25.87 3.96
CA CYS A 45 -12.58 -27.01 4.66
C CYS A 45 -11.61 -26.51 5.73
N ARG A 46 -11.56 -27.18 6.88
CA ARG A 46 -10.71 -26.79 8.02
C ARG A 46 -9.23 -26.66 7.63
N ASP A 47 -8.73 -27.59 6.83
CA ASP A 47 -7.33 -27.59 6.38
C ASP A 47 -7.02 -26.41 5.45
N CYS A 48 -7.95 -26.10 4.54
CA CYS A 48 -7.85 -25.02 3.58
C CYS A 48 -7.78 -23.66 4.29
N LEU A 49 -8.68 -23.44 5.26
CA LEU A 49 -8.72 -22.20 6.02
C LEU A 49 -7.50 -22.07 6.95
N LYS A 50 -7.07 -23.17 7.58
CA LYS A 50 -5.86 -23.21 8.42
C LYS A 50 -4.60 -22.86 7.61
N MET A 51 -4.47 -23.41 6.41
CA MET A 51 -3.35 -23.14 5.52
C MET A 51 -3.33 -21.67 5.09
N HIS A 52 -4.47 -21.12 4.67
CA HIS A 52 -4.61 -19.71 4.32
C HIS A 52 -4.22 -18.78 5.47
N VAL A 53 -4.72 -19.05 6.68
CA VAL A 53 -4.37 -18.27 7.88
C VAL A 53 -2.86 -18.32 8.13
N SER A 54 -2.27 -19.51 8.06
CA SER A 54 -0.83 -19.71 8.32
C SER A 54 0.03 -18.92 7.32
N GLN A 55 -0.27 -19.05 6.02
CA GLN A 55 0.46 -18.33 4.96
C GLN A 55 0.29 -16.81 5.06
N THR A 56 -0.92 -16.34 5.42
CA THR A 56 -1.18 -14.89 5.54
C THR A 56 -0.44 -14.28 6.74
N LEU A 57 -0.35 -15.02 7.86
CA LEU A 57 0.45 -14.64 9.03
C LEU A 57 1.95 -14.61 8.72
N GLU A 58 2.46 -15.62 8.01
CA GLU A 58 3.85 -15.67 7.56
C GLU A 58 4.19 -14.51 6.63
N ALA A 59 3.26 -14.12 5.75
CA ALA A 59 3.37 -12.93 4.93
C ALA A 59 3.27 -11.60 5.71
N GLY A 60 3.01 -11.64 7.03
CA GLY A 60 2.94 -10.46 7.89
C GLY A 60 1.69 -9.60 7.66
N LYS A 61 0.59 -10.19 7.20
CA LYS A 61 -0.63 -9.46 6.87
C LYS A 61 -1.72 -9.68 7.91
N LEU A 62 -2.18 -8.58 8.51
CA LEU A 62 -3.42 -8.49 9.28
C LEU A 62 -4.22 -7.25 8.85
N PRO A 63 -5.57 -7.30 8.84
CA PRO A 63 -6.41 -8.47 9.14
C PRO A 63 -6.35 -9.55 8.02
N ILE A 64 -6.56 -10.82 8.37
CA ILE A 64 -6.61 -11.92 7.39
C ILE A 64 -7.96 -11.87 6.69
N ALA A 65 -7.99 -11.45 5.43
CA ALA A 65 -9.21 -11.41 4.62
C ALA A 65 -9.73 -12.82 4.29
N CYS A 66 -11.05 -12.94 4.18
CA CYS A 66 -11.74 -14.12 3.67
C CYS A 66 -11.27 -14.39 2.22
N PRO A 67 -10.79 -15.60 1.90
CA PRO A 67 -10.30 -15.94 0.57
C PRO A 67 -11.30 -15.66 -0.55
N SER A 68 -12.57 -16.01 -0.32
CA SER A 68 -13.64 -15.81 -1.31
C SER A 68 -14.01 -14.34 -1.46
N CYS A 69 -14.19 -13.58 -0.36
CA CYS A 69 -14.44 -12.15 -0.48
C CYS A 69 -13.25 -11.39 -1.08
N GLN A 70 -12.03 -11.85 -0.84
CA GLN A 70 -10.86 -11.22 -1.44
C GLN A 70 -10.80 -11.45 -2.96
N ALA A 71 -11.35 -12.57 -3.44
CA ALA A 71 -11.51 -12.84 -4.86
C ALA A 71 -12.70 -12.07 -5.47
N ASP A 72 -13.80 -11.93 -4.72
CA ASP A 72 -15.02 -11.23 -5.13
C ASP A 72 -14.99 -9.76 -4.73
N SER A 73 -14.66 -8.88 -5.69
CA SER A 73 -14.46 -7.43 -5.46
C SER A 73 -15.74 -6.61 -5.18
N SER A 74 -16.84 -7.24 -4.76
CA SER A 74 -18.14 -6.59 -4.58
C SER A 74 -18.34 -5.97 -3.20
N GLU A 75 -17.66 -6.46 -2.15
CA GLU A 75 -17.85 -5.99 -0.77
C GLU A 75 -16.51 -5.97 0.01
N ASP A 76 -16.48 -5.26 1.15
CA ASP A 76 -15.30 -5.30 2.02
C ASP A 76 -15.11 -6.73 2.55
N PRO A 77 -13.93 -7.34 2.35
CA PRO A 77 -13.75 -8.72 2.72
C PRO A 77 -13.83 -8.89 4.23
N ALA A 78 -14.74 -9.75 4.67
CA ALA A 78 -14.80 -10.18 6.06
C ALA A 78 -13.44 -10.76 6.47
N SER A 79 -13.01 -10.48 7.70
CA SER A 79 -11.76 -11.01 8.23
C SER A 79 -11.97 -12.29 9.03
N VAL A 80 -10.95 -13.15 9.03
CA VAL A 80 -10.88 -14.28 9.96
C VAL A 80 -10.58 -13.73 11.35
N SER A 81 -11.47 -13.98 12.31
CA SER A 81 -11.27 -13.54 13.69
C SER A 81 -10.23 -14.38 14.43
N ARG A 82 -9.71 -13.83 15.53
CA ARG A 82 -8.76 -14.53 16.39
C ARG A 82 -9.35 -15.83 16.92
N GLU A 83 -10.64 -15.84 17.27
CA GLU A 83 -11.32 -17.03 17.81
C GLU A 83 -11.41 -18.14 16.76
N VAL A 84 -11.72 -17.79 15.51
CA VAL A 84 -11.75 -18.77 14.40
C VAL A 84 -10.35 -19.32 14.17
N ALA A 85 -9.33 -18.46 14.13
CA ALA A 85 -7.95 -18.89 13.97
C ALA A 85 -7.51 -19.85 15.10
N THR A 86 -7.81 -19.56 16.36
CA THR A 86 -7.53 -20.46 17.49
C THR A 86 -8.25 -21.79 17.34
N LYS A 87 -9.53 -21.78 16.94
CA LYS A 87 -10.31 -23.02 16.69
C LYS A 87 -9.69 -23.89 15.60
N LEU A 88 -9.02 -23.32 14.60
CA LEU A 88 -8.31 -24.06 13.53
C LEU A 88 -7.01 -24.74 14.00
N GLY A 89 -6.59 -24.49 15.25
CA GLY A 89 -5.38 -25.08 15.83
C GLY A 89 -4.12 -24.34 15.44
N LEU A 90 -4.12 -23.02 15.63
CA LEU A 90 -2.92 -22.17 15.55
C LEU A 90 -1.85 -22.65 16.54
N THR A 91 -0.61 -22.71 16.08
CA THR A 91 0.53 -23.04 16.95
C THR A 91 0.88 -21.86 17.88
N ALA A 92 1.64 -22.11 18.94
CA ALA A 92 2.08 -21.03 19.84
C ALA A 92 2.89 -19.93 19.11
N PRO A 93 3.84 -20.24 18.21
CA PRO A 93 4.53 -19.22 17.41
C PRO A 93 3.59 -18.40 16.52
N GLN A 94 2.62 -19.04 15.87
CA GLN A 94 1.62 -18.33 15.05
C GLN A 94 0.72 -17.44 15.91
N SER A 95 0.45 -17.86 17.14
CA SER A 95 -0.33 -17.07 18.10
C SER A 95 0.43 -15.81 18.49
N THR A 96 1.69 -15.92 18.90
CA THR A 96 2.55 -14.76 19.19
C THR A 96 2.68 -13.83 17.98
N ARG A 97 2.90 -14.39 16.78
CA ARG A 97 3.01 -13.62 15.55
C ARG A 97 1.76 -12.80 15.24
N TRP A 98 0.59 -13.36 15.49
CA TRP A 98 -0.68 -12.63 15.35
C TRP A 98 -0.72 -11.45 16.32
N ASP A 99 -0.40 -11.67 17.60
CA ASP A 99 -0.48 -10.63 18.63
C ASP A 99 0.51 -9.49 18.33
N GLU A 100 1.71 -9.81 17.83
CA GLU A 100 2.69 -8.82 17.35
C GLU A 100 2.15 -7.97 16.20
N LEU A 101 1.57 -8.62 15.18
CA LEU A 101 1.02 -7.93 14.00
C LEU A 101 -0.20 -7.08 14.36
N ASP A 102 -1.03 -7.56 15.28
CA ASP A 102 -2.21 -6.86 15.78
C ASP A 102 -1.78 -5.62 16.58
N LEU A 103 -0.79 -5.77 17.47
CA LEU A 103 -0.19 -4.65 18.19
C LEU A 103 0.45 -3.63 17.24
N ALA A 104 1.13 -4.09 16.18
CA ALA A 104 1.74 -3.23 15.16
C ALA A 104 0.73 -2.42 14.33
N HIS A 105 -0.56 -2.76 14.40
CA HIS A 105 -1.62 -1.95 13.83
C HIS A 105 -1.72 -0.59 14.54
N PHE A 106 -1.61 -0.60 15.88
CA PHE A 106 -1.82 0.57 16.74
C PHE A 106 -0.52 1.17 17.29
N SER A 107 0.55 0.38 17.34
CA SER A 107 1.82 0.74 17.95
C SER A 107 2.97 0.73 16.94
N ILE A 108 3.90 1.66 17.10
CA ILE A 108 5.16 1.69 16.37
C ILE A 108 6.32 1.67 17.36
N GLU A 109 7.32 0.84 17.08
CA GLU A 109 8.57 0.85 17.82
C GLU A 109 9.43 2.03 17.33
N ILE A 110 9.87 2.86 18.27
CA ILE A 110 10.79 3.97 18.01
C ILE A 110 12.08 3.79 18.81
N GLU A 111 13.22 4.06 18.18
CA GLU A 111 14.53 4.08 18.84
C GLU A 111 14.96 5.52 19.13
N CYS A 112 15.26 5.82 20.39
CA CYS A 112 15.75 7.14 20.77
C CYS A 112 17.16 7.41 20.26
N ARG A 113 17.36 8.57 19.60
CA ARG A 113 18.67 8.94 19.02
C ARG A 113 19.76 9.22 20.05
N LYS A 114 19.40 9.55 21.29
CA LYS A 114 20.32 9.81 22.39
C LYS A 114 20.60 8.59 23.25
N CYS A 115 19.57 7.89 23.75
CA CYS A 115 19.76 6.77 24.68
C CYS A 115 19.80 5.39 24.02
N LYS A 116 19.56 5.29 22.70
CA LYS A 116 19.62 4.03 21.91
C LYS A 116 18.73 2.90 22.43
N ARG A 117 17.68 3.27 23.19
CA ARG A 117 16.66 2.33 23.67
C ARG A 117 15.41 2.46 22.81
N SER A 118 14.76 1.33 22.58
CA SER A 118 13.48 1.24 21.88
C SER A 118 12.29 1.38 22.83
N ALA A 119 11.20 1.94 22.32
CA ALA A 119 9.93 2.00 23.01
C ALA A 119 8.78 1.92 21.99
N HIS A 120 7.69 1.29 22.39
CA HIS A 120 6.45 1.30 21.64
C HIS A 120 5.64 2.57 21.94
N VAL A 121 5.22 3.28 20.89
CA VAL A 121 4.38 4.48 21.00
C VAL A 121 3.15 4.34 20.12
N ASP A 122 2.09 5.07 20.47
CA ASP A 122 0.87 5.14 19.67
C ASP A 122 1.18 5.67 18.26
N LYS A 123 0.69 4.94 17.25
CA LYS A 123 0.96 5.22 15.85
C LYS A 123 0.28 6.48 15.36
N ALA A 124 -0.94 6.78 15.83
CA ALA A 124 -1.65 8.00 15.44
C ALA A 124 -0.94 9.25 15.99
N GLN A 125 -0.51 9.19 17.25
CA GLN A 125 0.31 10.22 17.86
C GLN A 125 1.65 10.38 17.14
N TYR A 126 2.36 9.27 16.90
CA TYR A 126 3.63 9.29 16.15
C TYR A 126 3.46 9.91 14.77
N GLN A 127 2.35 9.67 14.08
CA GLN A 127 2.07 10.25 12.76
C GLN A 127 1.75 11.75 12.83
N SER A 128 1.04 12.21 13.86
CA SER A 128 0.56 13.58 14.00
C SER A 128 1.65 14.65 14.19
N THR A 129 2.82 14.29 14.73
CA THR A 129 3.91 15.23 15.02
C THR A 129 5.21 14.84 14.32
N ASN A 130 6.00 15.81 13.87
CA ASN A 130 7.34 15.56 13.34
C ASN A 130 8.42 15.57 14.42
N LEU A 131 8.14 16.10 15.60
CA LEU A 131 9.04 16.14 16.74
C LEU A 131 8.60 15.08 17.74
N ILE A 132 9.51 14.13 18.01
CA ILE A 132 9.31 13.02 18.92
C ILE A 132 10.12 13.31 20.18
N VAL A 133 9.46 13.15 21.33
CA VAL A 133 10.12 13.15 22.63
C VAL A 133 10.29 11.71 23.07
N CYS A 134 11.48 11.37 23.56
CA CYS A 134 11.79 10.04 24.07
C CYS A 134 10.81 9.69 25.21
N PRO A 135 10.00 8.63 25.08
CA PRO A 135 9.00 8.26 26.08
C PRO A 135 9.63 7.58 27.31
N LEU A 136 10.90 7.18 27.22
CA LEU A 136 11.57 6.45 28.29
C LEU A 136 11.97 7.37 29.45
N PRO A 137 11.76 6.93 30.70
CA PRO A 137 12.11 7.71 31.87
C PRO A 137 13.61 8.03 31.88
N GLY A 138 13.92 9.28 32.24
CA GLY A 138 15.29 9.79 32.40
C GLY A 138 15.99 10.23 31.12
N CYS A 139 15.35 10.20 29.93
CA CYS A 139 15.98 10.64 28.69
C CYS A 139 15.44 11.99 28.18
N PHE A 140 14.11 12.13 28.06
CA PHE A 140 13.42 13.33 27.57
C PHE A 140 14.12 14.03 26.39
N HIS A 141 14.67 13.24 25.48
CA HIS A 141 15.37 13.74 24.32
C HIS A 141 14.37 14.00 23.20
N GLN A 142 14.44 15.17 22.57
CA GLN A 142 13.58 15.52 21.44
C GLN A 142 14.35 15.50 20.11
N TRP A 143 13.79 14.83 19.11
CA TRP A 143 14.36 14.78 17.77
C TRP A 143 13.28 14.82 16.69
N CYS A 144 13.65 15.22 15.49
CA CYS A 144 12.76 15.15 14.33
C CYS A 144 12.72 13.73 13.77
N LYS A 145 11.53 13.12 13.64
CA LYS A 145 11.40 11.78 13.04
C LYS A 145 11.80 11.74 11.56
N THR A 146 11.69 12.87 10.85
CA THR A 146 11.95 12.97 9.40
C THR A 146 13.44 13.09 9.08
N CYS A 147 14.16 14.00 9.75
CA CYS A 147 15.59 14.21 9.50
C CYS A 147 16.51 13.60 10.55
N SER A 148 15.96 12.99 11.61
CA SER A 148 16.69 12.42 12.76
C SER A 148 17.59 13.39 13.51
N LYS A 149 17.52 14.70 13.25
CA LYS A 149 18.28 15.72 14.00
C LYS A 149 17.65 16.00 15.36
N THR A 150 18.50 16.24 16.35
CA THR A 150 18.10 16.75 17.68
C THR A 150 17.49 18.14 17.52
N VAL A 151 16.36 18.38 18.20
CA VAL A 151 15.66 19.67 18.17
C VAL A 151 15.40 20.12 19.59
N ALA A 152 15.80 21.36 19.92
CA ALA A 152 15.51 21.95 21.23
C ALA A 152 14.00 22.12 21.46
N TYR A 153 13.57 22.12 22.72
CA TYR A 153 12.17 22.36 23.05
C TYR A 153 11.73 23.79 22.67
N GLY A 154 10.50 23.93 22.15
CA GLY A 154 9.92 25.23 21.82
C GLY A 154 10.45 25.89 20.55
N THR A 155 11.37 25.26 19.80
CA THR A 155 11.85 25.80 18.53
C THR A 155 11.02 25.28 17.36
N LYS A 156 10.77 26.14 16.37
CA LYS A 156 10.28 25.71 15.07
C LYS A 156 11.42 25.01 14.34
N HIS A 157 11.19 23.77 13.92
CA HIS A 157 12.18 22.98 13.19
C HIS A 157 11.75 22.80 11.75
N ASP A 158 12.51 23.42 10.85
CA ASP A 158 12.43 23.18 9.43
C ASP A 158 13.51 22.18 9.02
N CYS A 159 13.12 21.10 8.34
CA CYS A 159 14.03 20.06 7.88
C CYS A 159 14.90 20.59 6.72
N GLU A 160 16.02 21.26 7.03
CA GLU A 160 16.95 21.83 6.04
C GLU A 160 17.58 20.78 5.09
N GLY A 161 17.60 19.49 5.45
CA GLY A 161 18.16 18.42 4.62
C GLY A 161 17.26 17.95 3.47
N LEU A 162 16.07 18.52 3.30
CA LEU A 162 15.17 18.16 2.21
C LEU A 162 15.44 18.97 0.93
N GLU A 163 16.25 20.03 0.95
CA GLU A 163 16.46 20.85 -0.25
C GLU A 163 17.30 20.17 -1.32
N GLU A 164 18.34 19.42 -0.94
CA GLU A 164 19.10 18.59 -1.88
C GLU A 164 18.21 17.50 -2.48
N LEU A 165 17.40 16.83 -1.65
CA LEU A 165 16.43 15.84 -2.09
C LEU A 165 15.35 16.46 -3.00
N ARG A 166 14.81 17.63 -2.65
CA ARG A 166 13.84 18.39 -3.46
C ARG A 166 14.45 18.80 -4.80
N THR A 167 15.72 19.20 -4.81
CA THR A 167 16.45 19.56 -6.02
C THR A 167 16.64 18.35 -6.92
N LEU A 168 17.06 17.21 -6.35
CA LEU A 168 17.19 15.96 -7.07
C LEU A 168 15.82 15.48 -7.61
N MET A 169 14.76 15.57 -6.81
CA MET A 169 13.39 15.24 -7.24
C MET A 169 12.95 16.12 -8.42
N ARG A 170 13.27 17.42 -8.41
CA ARG A 170 12.98 18.32 -9.53
C ARG A 170 13.77 17.93 -10.79
N GLN A 171 15.05 17.60 -10.65
CA GLN A 171 15.92 17.21 -11.77
C GLN A 171 15.48 15.88 -12.39
N GLN A 172 15.12 14.90 -11.58
CA GLN A 172 14.69 13.57 -12.02
C GLN A 172 13.19 13.49 -12.32
N GLY A 173 12.42 14.55 -12.03
CA GLY A 173 10.97 14.57 -12.19
C GLY A 173 10.24 13.61 -11.25
N TRP A 174 10.85 13.22 -10.12
CA TRP A 174 10.22 12.39 -9.09
C TRP A 174 9.14 13.16 -8.37
N LYS A 175 8.01 12.49 -8.10
CA LYS A 175 6.87 13.10 -7.43
C LYS A 175 6.47 12.32 -6.18
N PRO A 176 6.15 12.99 -5.08
CA PRO A 176 5.69 12.31 -3.87
C PRO A 176 4.24 11.85 -4.05
N CYS A 177 3.92 10.65 -3.55
CA CYS A 177 2.54 10.19 -3.46
C CYS A 177 1.71 11.22 -2.66
N PRO A 178 0.52 11.63 -3.14
CA PRO A 178 -0.30 12.63 -2.45
C PRO A 178 -0.74 12.17 -1.05
N THR A 179 -0.86 10.86 -0.82
CA THR A 179 -1.29 10.25 0.45
C THR A 179 -0.11 10.05 1.41
N CYS A 180 0.80 9.11 1.10
CA CYS A 180 1.87 8.73 2.04
C CYS A 180 3.18 9.51 1.89
N LYS A 181 3.27 10.41 0.90
CA LYS A 181 4.46 11.21 0.57
C LYS A 181 5.69 10.41 0.15
N THR A 182 5.58 9.10 -0.08
CA THR A 182 6.68 8.30 -0.65
C THR A 182 7.06 8.84 -2.03
N ASN A 183 8.35 9.14 -2.21
CA ASN A 183 8.89 9.59 -3.48
C ASN A 183 8.76 8.49 -4.52
N THR A 184 8.16 8.82 -5.66
CA THR A 184 7.87 7.87 -6.72
C THR A 184 8.53 8.35 -8.00
N GLU A 185 9.24 7.45 -8.66
CA GLU A 185 9.74 7.61 -10.02
C GLU A 185 8.79 6.92 -11.01
N LYS A 186 8.54 7.56 -12.15
CA LYS A 186 7.77 6.96 -13.24
C LYS A 186 8.70 6.56 -14.37
N LEU A 187 8.78 5.27 -14.68
CA LEU A 187 9.66 4.75 -15.72
C LEU A 187 9.11 5.00 -17.14
N ASN A 188 7.85 4.64 -17.39
CA ASN A 188 7.18 4.82 -18.69
C ASN A 188 5.66 4.66 -18.56
N GLY A 189 4.91 4.82 -19.66
CA GLY A 189 3.48 4.49 -19.73
C GLY A 189 2.50 5.59 -19.31
N CYS A 190 1.31 5.17 -18.88
CA CYS A 190 0.17 6.05 -18.53
C CYS A 190 0.44 6.90 -17.29
N ASN A 191 -0.26 8.04 -17.14
CA ASN A 191 -0.15 8.88 -15.94
C ASN A 191 -0.94 8.35 -14.74
N HIS A 192 -1.82 7.36 -14.91
CA HIS A 192 -2.42 6.63 -13.80
C HIS A 192 -1.40 5.65 -13.23
N ILE A 193 -1.02 5.86 -11.97
CA ILE A 193 -0.12 4.95 -11.25
C ILE A 193 -0.66 4.61 -9.87
N THR A 194 -0.21 3.50 -9.32
CA THR A 194 -0.56 3.04 -7.96
C THR A 194 0.66 3.16 -7.05
N CYS A 195 0.49 3.75 -5.88
CA CYS A 195 1.57 3.82 -4.90
C CYS A 195 1.97 2.41 -4.42
N THR A 196 3.26 2.09 -4.51
CA THR A 196 3.84 0.81 -4.10
C THR A 196 4.30 0.80 -2.64
N ALA A 197 4.19 1.93 -1.93
CA ALA A 197 4.53 2.02 -0.53
C ALA A 197 3.62 1.08 0.30
N PRO A 198 4.18 0.30 1.24
CA PRO A 198 3.40 -0.63 2.06
C PRO A 198 2.20 0.07 2.74
N GLY A 199 0.99 -0.43 2.50
CA GLY A 199 -0.25 0.09 3.10
C GLY A 199 -0.82 1.38 2.50
N CYS A 200 -0.21 1.95 1.45
CA CYS A 200 -0.72 3.18 0.84
C CYS A 200 -1.71 2.95 -0.31
N HIS A 201 -1.36 2.09 -1.27
CA HIS A 201 -2.15 1.65 -2.45
C HIS A 201 -3.02 2.70 -3.17
N THR A 202 -2.72 3.99 -2.99
CA THR A 202 -3.47 5.08 -3.59
C THR A 202 -3.20 5.09 -5.09
N HIS A 203 -4.27 5.16 -5.89
CA HIS A 203 -4.18 5.44 -7.31
C HIS A 203 -4.17 6.94 -7.52
N TRP A 204 -3.19 7.45 -8.25
CA TRP A 204 -3.01 8.89 -8.45
C TRP A 204 -2.42 9.19 -9.83
N CYS A 205 -2.62 10.43 -10.28
CA CYS A 205 -2.12 10.90 -11.55
C CYS A 205 -0.73 11.48 -11.39
N TYR A 206 0.28 10.87 -12.03
CA TYR A 206 1.65 11.36 -12.00
C TYR A 206 1.81 12.74 -12.67
N ALA A 207 0.94 13.09 -13.63
CA ALA A 207 1.02 14.39 -14.32
C ALA A 207 0.62 15.54 -13.40
N CYS A 208 -0.60 15.52 -12.87
CA CYS A 208 -1.12 16.62 -12.03
C CYS A 208 -0.90 16.43 -10.52
N GLY A 209 -0.50 15.23 -10.08
CA GLY A 209 -0.37 14.88 -8.65
C GLY A 209 -1.71 14.61 -7.96
N GLY A 210 -2.83 14.67 -8.69
CA GLY A 210 -4.16 14.47 -8.14
C GLY A 210 -4.44 13.02 -7.76
N ILE A 211 -5.19 12.84 -6.68
CA ILE A 211 -5.69 11.53 -6.26
C ILE A 211 -6.78 11.10 -7.26
N ILE A 212 -6.65 9.88 -7.78
CA ILE A 212 -7.67 9.25 -8.63
C ILE A 212 -8.60 8.43 -7.74
N ALA A 213 -8.04 7.57 -6.87
CA ALA A 213 -8.79 6.80 -5.89
C ALA A 213 -7.93 6.48 -4.67
N LEU A 214 -8.52 6.59 -3.48
CA LEU A 214 -7.93 6.14 -2.22
C LEU A 214 -8.34 4.69 -1.99
N ASN A 215 -7.39 3.76 -2.05
CA ASN A 215 -7.61 2.33 -1.75
C ASN A 215 -8.92 1.76 -2.33
N PRO A 216 -9.14 1.85 -3.65
CA PRO A 216 -10.37 1.35 -4.27
C PRO A 216 -10.48 -0.16 -4.07
N ARG A 217 -11.71 -0.60 -3.78
CA ARG A 217 -12.03 -1.96 -3.33
C ARG A 217 -12.10 -2.97 -4.47
N GLY A 218 -12.08 -2.50 -5.73
CA GLY A 218 -12.09 -3.38 -6.90
C GLY A 218 -11.88 -2.69 -8.26
N PRO A 219 -11.75 -3.47 -9.34
CA PRO A 219 -11.41 -2.96 -10.67
C PRO A 219 -12.44 -2.00 -11.28
N ARG A 220 -13.72 -2.15 -10.95
CA ARG A 220 -14.80 -1.27 -11.46
C ARG A 220 -14.71 0.14 -10.89
N GLU A 221 -14.50 0.25 -9.57
CA GLU A 221 -14.31 1.54 -8.89
C GLU A 221 -13.04 2.24 -9.41
N GLN A 222 -11.97 1.48 -9.62
CA GLN A 222 -10.74 1.97 -10.23
C GLN A 222 -11.01 2.56 -11.62
N HIS A 223 -11.67 1.82 -12.51
CA HIS A 223 -11.96 2.28 -13.86
C HIS A 223 -12.82 3.55 -13.88
N ALA A 224 -13.91 3.57 -13.11
CA ALA A 224 -14.78 4.74 -13.03
C ALA A 224 -14.05 5.98 -12.47
N ALA A 225 -13.18 5.79 -11.47
CA ALA A 225 -12.38 6.87 -10.90
C ALA A 225 -11.35 7.42 -11.90
N VAL A 226 -10.66 6.54 -12.64
CA VAL A 226 -9.71 6.89 -13.70
C VAL A 226 -10.41 7.68 -14.79
N GLU A 227 -11.52 7.16 -15.32
CA GLU A 227 -12.30 7.80 -16.37
C GLU A 227 -12.78 9.20 -15.96
N ARG A 228 -13.36 9.32 -14.76
CA ARG A 228 -13.79 10.61 -14.20
C ARG A 228 -12.62 11.61 -14.08
N HIS A 229 -11.45 11.16 -13.62
CA HIS A 229 -10.30 12.04 -13.46
C HIS A 229 -9.81 12.60 -14.79
N PHE A 230 -9.63 11.74 -15.80
CA PHE A 230 -9.08 12.16 -17.10
C PHE A 230 -10.10 12.81 -18.04
N SER A 231 -11.40 12.61 -17.81
CA SER A 231 -12.45 13.32 -18.56
C SER A 231 -12.79 14.70 -17.97
N ALA A 232 -12.76 14.85 -16.63
CA ALA A 232 -13.27 16.06 -15.98
C ALA A 232 -12.21 16.96 -15.34
N THR A 233 -11.09 16.39 -14.86
CA THR A 233 -10.18 17.11 -13.93
C THR A 233 -8.78 17.32 -14.50
N CYS A 234 -8.26 16.37 -15.27
CA CYS A 234 -6.88 16.41 -15.75
C CYS A 234 -6.82 16.54 -17.27
N ARG A 235 -6.36 17.70 -17.77
CA ARG A 235 -6.05 17.87 -19.19
C ARG A 235 -4.77 17.07 -19.50
N LEU A 236 -4.94 15.87 -20.07
CA LEU A 236 -3.84 14.99 -20.50
C LEU A 236 -2.85 15.67 -21.46
N PHE A 237 -3.28 16.75 -22.14
CA PHE A 237 -2.46 17.58 -23.01
C PHE A 237 -2.65 19.07 -22.66
N GLY A 238 -1.95 19.53 -21.62
CA GLY A 238 -1.73 20.95 -21.32
C GLY A 238 -0.44 21.45 -21.98
N SER A 239 -0.31 22.76 -22.20
CA SER A 239 0.84 23.34 -22.91
C SER A 239 2.17 23.04 -22.20
N PRO A 240 3.33 23.08 -22.88
CA PRO A 240 4.65 22.75 -22.30
C PRO A 240 5.03 23.50 -21.01
N ARG A 241 4.30 24.56 -20.65
CA ARG A 241 4.49 25.32 -19.41
C ARG A 241 3.90 24.65 -18.17
N ASP A 242 2.93 23.76 -18.32
CA ASP A 242 2.22 23.10 -17.20
C ASP A 242 2.97 21.84 -16.69
N ILE A 243 4.00 21.39 -17.43
CA ILE A 243 4.83 20.22 -17.08
C ILE A 243 5.93 20.59 -16.08
N LEU A 244 6.24 21.88 -15.92
CA LEU A 244 7.36 22.37 -15.10
C LEU A 244 6.94 23.13 -13.83
N TYR A 245 5.65 23.36 -13.60
CA TYR A 245 5.21 24.18 -12.48
C TYR A 245 3.85 23.71 -11.93
N PRO A 246 3.77 23.16 -10.70
CA PRO A 246 2.49 23.11 -10.01
C PRO A 246 2.05 24.56 -9.72
N PRO A 247 0.75 24.90 -9.82
CA PRO A 247 0.29 26.23 -9.45
C PRO A 247 0.70 26.48 -8.00
N ALA A 248 1.36 27.63 -7.78
CA ALA A 248 1.65 28.11 -6.44
C ALA A 248 0.34 28.04 -5.64
N VAL A 249 0.39 27.36 -4.50
CA VAL A 249 -0.65 27.46 -3.50
C VAL A 249 -0.92 28.94 -3.28
N ALA A 250 -2.19 29.32 -3.37
CA ALA A 250 -2.64 30.69 -3.15
C ALA A 250 -2.46 31.03 -1.67
N ASP A 251 -1.24 31.36 -1.28
CA ASP A 251 -0.98 32.24 -0.15
C ASP A 251 -0.52 33.58 -0.74
N GLY A 252 -1.28 34.62 -0.43
CA GLY A 252 -1.12 35.94 -1.02
C GLY A 252 0.26 36.51 -0.73
N PHE A 253 1.05 36.73 -1.79
CA PHE A 253 2.07 37.76 -1.78
C PHE A 253 2.24 38.32 -3.19
N GLU A 254 2.13 39.64 -3.25
CA GLU A 254 2.06 40.42 -4.48
C GLU A 254 3.33 40.28 -5.33
N ARG A 255 3.11 40.38 -6.65
CA ARG A 255 4.15 40.51 -7.68
C ARG A 255 5.08 41.68 -7.34
N PHE A 256 6.37 41.55 -7.62
CA PHE A 256 7.12 42.41 -8.57
C PHE A 256 8.61 42.05 -8.54
N GLY A 257 9.13 41.56 -9.67
CA GLY A 257 10.56 41.35 -9.91
C GLY A 257 10.78 40.68 -11.26
N ARG A 258 11.15 41.47 -12.29
CA ARG A 258 11.39 41.00 -13.66
C ARG A 258 12.56 39.99 -13.71
N PRO A 259 12.54 39.00 -14.61
CA PRO A 259 13.67 38.07 -14.74
C PRO A 259 14.89 38.75 -15.38
N MET A 260 16.05 38.65 -14.72
CA MET A 260 17.34 38.92 -15.33
C MET A 260 17.66 37.86 -16.40
N ALA A 261 18.25 38.31 -17.51
CA ALA A 261 18.72 37.45 -18.59
C ALA A 261 19.87 36.54 -18.14
N LEU A 262 19.78 35.24 -18.48
CA LEU A 262 20.86 34.27 -18.32
C LEU A 262 21.97 34.53 -19.36
N PRO A 263 23.27 34.50 -18.99
CA PRO A 263 24.36 34.55 -19.95
C PRO A 263 24.60 33.18 -20.62
N PRO A 264 25.18 33.14 -21.84
CA PRO A 264 25.34 31.90 -22.60
C PRO A 264 26.42 30.97 -22.01
N MET A 265 26.13 29.67 -22.05
CA MET A 265 27.02 28.60 -21.58
C MET A 265 28.29 28.49 -22.44
N ARG A 266 29.46 28.40 -21.79
CA ARG A 266 30.74 28.07 -22.44
C ARG A 266 30.84 26.57 -22.70
N ARG A 267 31.36 26.20 -23.87
CA ARG A 267 31.57 24.80 -24.30
C ARG A 267 32.64 24.10 -23.45
N PRO A 268 32.54 22.76 -23.25
CA PRO A 268 33.55 21.99 -22.52
C PRO A 268 34.84 21.81 -23.36
N LEU A 269 35.98 21.76 -22.66
CA LEU A 269 37.31 21.50 -23.23
C LEU A 269 37.45 20.03 -23.64
N GLN A 270 38.00 19.81 -24.84
CA GLN A 270 38.35 18.49 -25.37
C GLN A 270 39.60 17.95 -24.67
N HIS A 271 39.48 16.80 -23.98
CA HIS A 271 40.65 16.05 -23.51
C HIS A 271 41.24 15.21 -24.66
N ARG A 272 42.54 15.43 -24.93
CA ARG A 272 43.36 14.67 -25.88
C ARG A 272 43.79 13.33 -25.28
N ARG A 273 43.88 12.33 -26.17
CA ARG A 273 44.35 10.95 -25.96
C ARG A 273 45.80 10.89 -25.49
N GLY A 274 46.09 9.92 -24.63
CA GLY A 274 47.44 9.39 -24.37
C GLY A 274 47.33 7.92 -23.99
N ALA A 275 47.76 7.04 -24.89
CA ALA A 275 47.90 5.60 -24.66
C ALA A 275 49.21 5.30 -23.93
N MET A 276 49.24 4.30 -23.06
CA MET A 276 50.39 3.41 -22.89
C MET A 276 49.93 2.01 -22.47
N VAL A 277 50.41 1.06 -23.25
CA VAL A 277 50.42 -0.41 -23.11
C VAL A 277 51.43 -0.83 -22.05
N PHE A 278 51.21 -1.96 -21.37
CA PHE A 278 52.24 -3.00 -21.15
C PHE A 278 51.61 -4.32 -20.66
N GLU A 279 52.05 -5.42 -21.29
CA GLU A 279 51.83 -6.86 -21.04
C GLU A 279 52.40 -7.30 -19.66
N MET A 280 52.11 -8.44 -19.03
CA MET A 280 51.73 -9.81 -19.46
C MET A 280 50.68 -10.41 -18.52
#